data_AF-A0A539D738-F1
#
_entry.id   AF-A0A539D738-F1
#
_cell.length_a   1.000
_cell.length_b   1.000
_cell.length_c   1.000
_cell.angle_alpha   90.00
_cell.angle_beta   90.00
_cell.angle_gamma   90.00
#
_symmetry.space_group_name_H-M   'P 1'
#
loop_
_entity.id
_entity.type
_entity.pdbx_description
1 polymer ?
#
loop_
_entity_poly.entity_id
_entity_poly.type
_entity_poly.pdbx_seq_one_letter_code
_entity_poly.pdbx_strand_id
1 'polypeptide(L)' 'GIDSRAVLKQNLDVARRFVPMTPDERVALRTRVAVYAADGRFELFKSSRAYDGRIGREQHHIQS' A
#
# COMPACT_ATOMS: atom_id res chain seq x y z
N GLY A 1 -7.65 9.29 -5.80
CA GLY A 1 -6.40 9.25 -6.59
C GLY A 1 -6.57 10.18 -7.77
N ILE A 2 -5.67 11.15 -7.92
CA ILE A 2 -5.75 12.29 -8.86
C ILE A 2 -7.05 13.09 -8.68
N ASP A 3 -7.05 14.01 -7.73
CA ASP A 3 -8.17 14.93 -7.44
C ASP A 3 -8.06 16.27 -8.17
N SER A 4 -6.96 16.50 -8.90
CA SER A 4 -6.70 17.77 -9.58
C SER A 4 -5.85 17.60 -10.84
N ARG A 5 -5.94 18.59 -11.73
CA ARG A 5 -5.10 18.68 -12.94
C ARG A 5 -3.61 18.83 -12.60
N ALA A 6 -3.30 19.46 -11.46
CA ALA A 6 -1.93 19.59 -10.98
C ALA A 6 -1.33 18.22 -10.63
N VAL A 7 -2.06 17.39 -9.88
CA VAL A 7 -1.65 16.02 -9.53
C VAL A 7 -1.53 15.16 -10.79
N LEU A 8 -2.45 15.30 -11.75
CA LEU A 8 -2.36 14.61 -13.04
C LEU A 8 -1.05 14.94 -13.77
N LYS A 9 -0.74 16.24 -13.89
CA LYS A 9 0.48 16.69 -14.58
C LYS A 9 1.73 16.16 -13.88
N GLN A 10 1.77 16.24 -12.55
CA GLN A 10 2.89 15.72 -11.77
C GLN A 10 3.10 14.22 -12.00
N ASN A 11 2.03 13.42 -11.98
CA ASN A 11 2.12 11.98 -12.19
C ASN A 11 2.64 11.64 -13.58
N LEU A 12 2.19 12.38 -14.61
CA LEU A 12 2.68 12.21 -15.98
C LEU A 12 4.16 12.60 -16.11
N ASP A 13 4.60 13.65 -15.43
CA ASP A 13 5.99 14.08 -15.43
C ASP A 13 6.91 13.05 -14.74
N VAL A 14 6.48 12.46 -13.63
CA VAL A 14 7.19 11.35 -12.95
C VAL A 14 7.30 10.14 -13.85
N ALA A 15 6.19 9.72 -14.48
CA ALA A 15 6.18 8.54 -15.35
C ALA A 15 7.10 8.70 -16.57
N ARG A 16 7.11 9.90 -17.20
CA ARG A 16 7.95 10.19 -18.36
C ARG A 16 9.45 10.24 -18.05
N ARG A 17 9.80 10.61 -16.82
CA ARG A 17 11.20 10.83 -16.40
C ARG A 17 11.66 9.82 -15.37
N PHE A 18 10.99 8.67 -15.31
CA PHE A 18 11.29 7.67 -14.31
C PHE A 18 12.71 7.13 -14.51
N VAL A 19 13.52 7.28 -13.46
CA VAL A 19 14.83 6.65 -13.36
C VAL A 19 14.73 5.57 -12.29
N PRO A 20 14.95 4.28 -12.62
CA PRO A 20 14.92 3.23 -11.63
C PRO A 20 15.96 3.49 -10.53
N MET A 21 15.58 3.24 -9.28
CA MET A 21 16.54 3.17 -8.19
C MET A 21 17.58 2.08 -8.45
N THR A 22 18.82 2.36 -8.07
CA THR A 22 19.87 1.34 -7.96
C THR A 22 19.47 0.27 -6.94
N PRO A 23 20.12 -0.92 -6.98
CA PRO A 23 19.87 -1.96 -5.99
C PRO A 23 20.00 -1.47 -4.54
N ASP A 24 21.01 -0.64 -4.25
CA ASP A 24 21.31 -0.12 -2.92
C ASP A 24 20.28 0.90 -2.45
N GLU A 25 19.89 1.86 -3.30
CA GLU A 25 18.82 2.82 -2.99
C GLU A 25 17.50 2.12 -2.69
N ARG A 26 17.22 1.04 -3.41
CA ARG A 26 16.01 0.24 -3.20
C ARG A 26 16.07 -0.56 -1.89
N VAL A 27 17.25 -1.03 -1.48
CA VAL A 27 17.45 -1.66 -0.15
C VAL A 27 17.25 -0.62 0.95
N ALA A 28 17.89 0.55 0.83
CA ALA A 28 17.76 1.63 1.80
C ALA A 28 16.31 2.09 1.97
N LEU A 29 15.57 2.22 0.86
CA LEU A 29 14.14 2.55 0.91
C LEU A 29 13.34 1.50 1.69
N ARG A 30 13.53 0.21 1.39
CA ARG A 30 12.81 -0.88 2.07
C ARG A 30 13.10 -0.92 3.56
N THR A 31 14.37 -0.78 3.95
CA THR A 31 14.77 -0.74 5.36
C THR A 31 14.07 0.40 6.09
N ARG A 32 14.01 1.59 5.48
CA ARG A 32 13.35 2.77 6.07
C ARG A 32 11.85 2.57 6.28
N VAL A 33 11.16 1.91 5.35
CA VAL A 33 9.70 1.75 5.42
C VAL A 33 9.27 0.46 6.12
N ALA A 34 10.20 -0.44 6.45
CA ALA A 34 9.90 -1.75 7.04
C ALA A 34 9.00 -1.66 8.28
N VAL A 35 9.25 -0.68 9.17
CA VAL A 35 8.48 -0.49 10.40
C VAL A 35 7.02 -0.06 10.17
N TYR A 36 6.73 0.56 9.02
CA TYR A 36 5.38 1.00 8.65
C TYR A 36 4.64 -0.02 7.78
N ALA A 37 5.39 -0.93 7.14
CA ALA A 37 4.84 -2.00 6.31
C ALA A 37 4.48 -3.26 7.11
N ALA A 38 5.02 -3.43 8.32
CA ALA A 38 4.98 -4.69 9.06
C ALA A 38 3.60 -5.07 9.66
N ASP A 39 2.70 -4.11 9.88
CA ASP A 39 1.51 -4.34 10.72
C ASP A 39 0.18 -3.96 10.07
N GLY A 40 0.20 -3.51 8.81
CA GLY A 40 -1.03 -3.21 8.06
C GLY A 40 -1.90 -2.11 8.68
N ARG A 41 -1.38 -1.32 9.64
CA ARG A 41 -2.16 -0.31 10.40
C ARG A 41 -2.82 0.75 9.53
N PHE A 42 -2.31 0.99 8.32
CA PHE A 42 -2.81 2.01 7.39
C PHE A 42 -3.79 1.47 6.33
N GLU A 43 -3.97 0.15 6.25
CA GLU A 43 -4.83 -0.52 5.26
C GLU A 43 -5.69 -1.59 5.98
N LEU A 44 -6.30 -1.25 7.12
CA LEU A 44 -7.15 -2.17 7.90
C LEU A 44 -8.28 -2.81 7.07
N PHE A 45 -8.73 -2.15 6.02
CA PHE A 45 -9.69 -2.72 5.07
C PHE A 45 -9.14 -3.94 4.31
N LYS A 46 -7.82 -3.98 4.02
CA LYS A 46 -7.14 -5.11 3.37
C LYS A 46 -6.41 -6.04 4.36
N SER A 47 -6.09 -5.54 5.55
CA SER A 47 -5.23 -6.20 6.53
C SER A 47 -5.94 -6.66 7.81
N SER A 48 -7.25 -6.37 7.96
CA SER A 48 -8.03 -6.79 9.12
C SER A 48 -9.36 -7.45 8.72
N ARG A 49 -9.78 -8.43 9.52
CA ARG A 49 -11.07 -9.14 9.39
C ARG A 49 -12.25 -8.38 9.99
N ALA A 50 -12.03 -7.15 10.47
CA ALA A 50 -13.05 -6.33 11.13
C ALA A 50 -14.19 -5.93 10.19
N TYR A 51 -13.95 -5.96 8.88
CA TYR A 51 -14.91 -5.58 7.83
C TYR A 51 -15.40 -6.76 6.99
N ASP A 52 -15.02 -8.00 7.34
CA ASP A 52 -15.50 -9.19 6.63
C ASP A 52 -17.00 -9.37 6.86
N GLY A 53 -17.75 -9.53 5.76
CA GLY A 53 -19.13 -10.00 5.82
C GLY A 53 -19.21 -11.41 6.41
N ARG A 54 -20.41 -11.86 6.81
CA ARG A 54 -20.65 -13.16 7.48
C ARG A 54 -19.92 -14.34 6.81
N ILE A 55 -19.94 -14.41 5.48
CA ILE A 55 -19.29 -15.46 4.69
C ILE A 55 -17.75 -15.41 4.80
N GLY A 56 -17.14 -14.22 4.84
CA GLY A 56 -15.69 -14.07 5.00
C GLY A 56 -15.19 -14.51 6.38
N ARG A 57 -16.00 -14.29 7.43
CA ARG A 57 -15.70 -14.79 8.79
C ARG A 57 -15.77 -16.32 8.89
N GLU A 58 -16.76 -16.93 8.24
CA GLU A 58 -16.95 -18.39 8.18
C GLU A 58 -15.79 -19.09 7.45
N GLN A 59 -15.32 -18.54 6.32
CA GLN A 59 -14.16 -19.06 5.56
C GLN A 59 -12.82 -19.00 6.30
N HIS A 60 -12.80 -18.33 7.45
CA HIS A 60 -11.62 -17.98 8.20
C HIS A 60 -11.60 -18.59 9.62
N HIS A 61 -12.52 -19.51 9.89
CA HIS A 61 -12.68 -20.28 11.14
C HIS A 61 -12.77 -19.42 12.40
N ILE A 62 -13.28 -18.19 12.29
CA ILE A 62 -13.53 -17.34 13.45
C ILE A 62 -14.90 -17.71 13.99
N GLN A 63 -14.94 -18.46 15.09
CA GLN A 63 -16.18 -18.79 15.79
C GLN A 63 -16.81 -17.51 16.34
N SER A 64 -18.14 -17.38 16.17
CA SER A 64 -18.96 -16.28 16.67
C SER A 64 -19.04 -16.27 18.19
#